data_AF-A0ABD3Q600-F1
#
_entry.id   AF-A0ABD3Q600-F1
#
_cell.length_a   1.000
_cell.length_b   1.000
_cell.length_c   1.000
_cell.angle_alpha   90.00
_cell.angle_beta   90.00
_cell.angle_gamma   90.00
#
_symmetry.space_group_name_H-M   'P 1'
#
loop_
_entity.id
_entity.type
_entity.pdbx_description
1 polymer ?
#
loop_
_entity_poly.entity_id
_entity_poly.type
_entity_poly.pdbx_seq_one_letter_code
_entity_poly.pdbx_strand_id
1 'polypeptide(L)'
;MFTKYTPALISGILSVSANVSIITASSWSRRAGAGCRCHPLLAFTQNRFTAHASKKAKAESKMKRNSKSPSADTKKKKKQKQLDGFFRPSSSAVTASSTATSDFDENPASKFKVFCDLDGVLVDFDSGVRQLLDGRGPDDVSPGLLWGRIAQTDFYTNLPWLPDAKVLWEQLKTLPVLPDILTGVPRHKRSKEEKFAWCKRELGVEVNHCDMAGAKASHEIVTGVRRKGVVNVITCWSKNKHFESRENHVLIDDRLTLKKDWEKNGGMFIHHIDAEQTISILRERGILPKR
;
A
#
# COMPACT_ATOMS: atom_id res chain seq x y z
N MET A 1 -36.21 -52.34 -22.16
CA MET A 1 -36.31 -52.11 -20.70
C MET A 1 -36.27 -50.61 -20.46
N PHE A 2 -37.43 -49.98 -20.26
CA PHE A 2 -37.58 -48.56 -19.99
C PHE A 2 -38.35 -48.42 -18.68
N THR A 3 -37.68 -48.06 -17.60
CA THR A 3 -38.31 -47.72 -16.32
C THR A 3 -38.41 -46.20 -16.19
N LYS A 4 -39.63 -45.75 -15.97
CA LYS A 4 -40.06 -44.36 -15.84
C LYS A 4 -39.74 -43.80 -14.45
N TYR A 5 -39.51 -42.49 -14.45
CA TYR A 5 -39.48 -41.53 -13.34
C TYR A 5 -40.62 -41.68 -12.33
N THR A 6 -40.31 -41.48 -11.04
CA THR A 6 -41.12 -40.72 -10.05
C THR A 6 -40.19 -40.12 -8.99
N PRO A 7 -40.29 -38.81 -8.65
CA PRO A 7 -39.69 -38.25 -7.45
C PRO A 7 -40.74 -38.08 -6.34
N ALA A 8 -40.38 -38.48 -5.12
CA ALA A 8 -41.19 -38.30 -3.92
C ALA A 8 -40.89 -36.95 -3.24
N LEU A 9 -41.97 -36.21 -2.94
CA LEU A 9 -42.03 -35.02 -2.10
C LEU A 9 -41.76 -35.39 -0.63
N ILE A 10 -40.81 -34.72 0.02
CA ILE A 10 -40.73 -34.64 1.48
C ILE A 10 -40.98 -33.19 1.88
N SER A 11 -42.13 -32.98 2.51
CA SER A 11 -42.52 -31.77 3.23
C SER A 11 -41.82 -31.76 4.58
N GLY A 12 -40.99 -30.75 4.82
CA GLY A 12 -40.34 -30.47 6.10
C GLY A 12 -40.58 -29.01 6.48
N ILE A 13 -41.59 -28.78 7.31
CA ILE A 13 -41.91 -27.49 7.91
C ILE A 13 -40.90 -27.22 9.04
N LEU A 14 -40.02 -26.23 8.85
CA LEU A 14 -39.20 -25.66 9.92
C LEU A 14 -39.72 -24.27 10.26
N SER A 15 -40.31 -24.18 11.45
CA SER A 15 -40.80 -22.95 12.10
C SER A 15 -39.62 -22.05 12.47
N VAL A 16 -39.60 -20.83 11.95
CA VAL A 16 -38.68 -19.77 12.36
C VAL A 16 -39.47 -18.81 13.25
N SER A 17 -39.21 -18.86 14.56
CA SER A 17 -39.77 -17.89 15.51
C SER A 17 -38.94 -16.61 15.49
N ALA A 18 -39.57 -15.51 15.07
CA ALA A 18 -39.02 -14.16 15.14
C ALA A 18 -39.29 -13.57 16.53
N ASN A 19 -38.24 -13.31 17.31
CA ASN A 19 -38.32 -12.50 18.52
C ASN A 19 -38.16 -11.02 18.16
N VAL A 20 -39.29 -10.31 18.11
CA VAL A 20 -39.35 -8.84 18.07
C VAL A 20 -39.42 -8.36 19.52
N SER A 21 -38.37 -7.68 20.00
CA SER A 21 -38.40 -6.99 21.28
C SER A 21 -39.05 -5.61 21.10
N ILE A 22 -40.26 -5.46 21.62
CA ILE A 22 -40.99 -4.19 21.73
C ILE A 22 -40.50 -3.50 23.02
N ILE A 23 -39.84 -2.34 22.88
CA ILE A 23 -39.57 -1.45 24.00
C ILE A 23 -40.80 -0.58 24.20
N THR A 24 -41.56 -0.84 25.26
CA THR A 24 -42.69 -0.03 25.71
C THR A 24 -42.23 1.21 26.46
N ALA A 25 -42.67 2.38 26.01
CA ALA A 25 -42.50 3.66 26.69
C ALA A 25 -43.38 3.72 27.96
N SER A 26 -42.76 3.99 29.11
CA SER A 26 -43.46 4.24 30.36
C SER A 26 -43.79 5.73 30.50
N SER A 27 -45.07 6.01 30.62
CA SER A 27 -45.66 7.30 30.95
C SER A 27 -45.22 7.79 32.33
N TRP A 28 -44.78 9.05 32.42
CA TRP A 28 -44.74 9.81 33.67
C TRP A 28 -45.79 10.92 33.65
N SER A 29 -46.51 10.97 34.77
CA SER A 29 -47.68 11.79 35.03
C SER A 29 -47.34 13.26 35.26
N ARG A 30 -48.33 14.10 34.94
CA ARG A 30 -48.39 15.55 35.16
C ARG A 30 -48.30 15.89 36.66
N ARG A 31 -47.66 17.01 36.97
CA ARG A 31 -48.09 17.90 38.05
C ARG A 31 -47.97 19.35 37.58
N ALA A 32 -49.07 20.08 37.71
CA ALA A 32 -49.22 21.49 37.37
C ALA A 32 -48.75 22.40 38.52
N GLY A 33 -48.38 23.64 38.21
CA GLY A 33 -48.27 24.72 39.19
C GLY A 33 -47.55 25.98 38.68
N ALA A 34 -48.34 27.03 38.40
CA ALA A 34 -48.04 28.47 38.38
C ALA A 34 -46.78 28.98 37.63
N GLY A 35 -46.82 29.91 36.65
CA GLY A 35 -47.73 31.02 36.40
C GLY A 35 -46.97 32.35 36.61
N CYS A 36 -46.57 33.05 35.53
CA CYS A 36 -46.65 34.52 35.39
C CYS A 36 -46.02 35.07 34.08
N ARG A 37 -46.89 35.69 33.26
CA ARG A 37 -46.77 36.96 32.48
C ARG A 37 -45.61 37.09 31.46
N CYS A 38 -45.86 37.09 30.15
CA CYS A 38 -46.41 38.17 29.27
C CYS A 38 -45.57 39.47 29.23
N HIS A 39 -44.75 39.67 28.18
CA HIS A 39 -45.07 40.50 27.00
C HIS A 39 -43.93 40.49 25.94
N PRO A 40 -44.24 40.75 24.65
CA PRO A 40 -43.30 40.69 23.51
C PRO A 40 -42.99 42.07 22.90
N LEU A 41 -41.82 42.24 22.27
CA LEU A 41 -41.52 43.28 21.27
C LEU A 41 -40.42 42.73 20.34
N LEU A 42 -40.68 42.53 19.03
CA LEU A 42 -40.38 43.47 17.92
C LEU A 42 -38.86 43.82 17.85
N ALA A 43 -38.15 43.79 16.73
CA ALA A 43 -38.45 43.60 15.32
C ALA A 43 -37.11 43.43 14.54
N PHE A 44 -37.24 43.01 13.28
CA PHE A 44 -36.48 43.47 12.10
C PHE A 44 -35.11 44.14 12.30
N THR A 45 -34.09 43.63 11.60
CA THR A 45 -33.46 44.38 10.51
C THR A 45 -32.75 43.43 9.54
N GLN A 46 -33.17 43.48 8.27
CA GLN A 46 -32.33 43.14 7.13
C GLN A 46 -31.15 44.10 7.07
N ASN A 47 -29.98 43.65 6.65
CA ASN A 47 -29.06 44.55 5.97
C ASN A 47 -28.45 43.91 4.72
N ARG A 48 -28.56 44.67 3.64
CA ARG A 48 -28.15 44.40 2.27
C ARG A 48 -26.65 44.69 2.10
N PHE A 49 -26.07 43.99 1.12
CA PHE A 49 -25.04 44.42 0.16
C PHE A 49 -23.88 45.30 0.65
N THR A 50 -22.65 44.82 0.42
CA THR A 50 -21.77 45.47 -0.57
C THR A 50 -20.90 44.42 -1.28
N ALA A 51 -20.95 44.45 -2.60
CA ALA A 51 -19.98 43.81 -3.48
C ALA A 51 -18.82 44.79 -3.68
N HIS A 52 -17.57 44.32 -3.57
CA HIS A 52 -16.42 45.03 -4.08
C HIS A 52 -15.67 44.12 -5.06
N ALA A 53 -15.90 44.41 -6.34
CA ALA A 53 -15.01 44.03 -7.42
C ALA A 53 -13.90 45.09 -7.53
N SER A 54 -12.65 44.65 -7.67
CA SER A 54 -11.57 45.49 -8.21
C SER A 54 -10.70 44.66 -9.14
N LYS A 55 -10.41 45.28 -10.30
CA LYS A 55 -9.78 44.74 -11.50
C LYS A 55 -8.26 44.98 -11.51
N LYS A 56 -7.57 44.15 -12.32
CA LYS A 56 -6.27 44.35 -13.01
C LYS A 56 -5.02 44.34 -12.10
N ALA A 57 -3.84 43.87 -12.52
CA ALA A 57 -3.24 43.89 -13.85
C ALA A 57 -2.22 42.75 -14.09
N LYS A 58 -1.97 42.53 -15.38
CA LYS A 58 -1.02 41.62 -16.03
C LYS A 58 0.37 42.30 -16.09
N ALA A 59 1.46 41.55 -15.90
CA ALA A 59 2.78 41.92 -16.41
C ALA A 59 3.61 40.68 -16.72
N GLU A 60 3.80 40.42 -18.02
CA GLU A 60 4.84 39.57 -18.57
C GLU A 60 6.12 40.39 -18.71
N SER A 61 7.29 39.79 -18.48
CA SER A 61 8.55 40.25 -19.07
C SER A 61 9.43 39.06 -19.46
N LYS A 62 9.80 39.04 -20.75
CA LYS A 62 10.76 38.16 -21.42
C LYS A 62 12.16 38.81 -21.41
N MET A 63 13.16 37.99 -21.79
CA MET A 63 14.56 38.28 -22.18
C MET A 63 15.57 37.89 -21.09
N LYS A 64 16.74 37.30 -21.37
CA LYS A 64 17.41 36.86 -22.60
C LYS A 64 18.55 35.91 -22.16
N ARG A 65 18.92 34.95 -23.01
CA ARG A 65 20.21 34.22 -22.94
C ARG A 65 21.35 35.17 -23.36
N ASN A 66 22.56 35.04 -22.81
CA ASN A 66 23.73 34.41 -23.47
C ASN A 66 25.06 34.57 -22.69
N SER A 67 25.80 33.46 -22.56
CA SER A 67 27.25 33.22 -22.76
C SER A 67 28.41 34.06 -22.15
N LYS A 68 29.47 33.29 -21.77
CA LYS A 68 30.93 33.54 -21.60
C LYS A 68 31.42 33.82 -20.15
N SER A 69 32.03 32.83 -19.46
CA SER A 69 33.48 32.42 -19.41
C SER A 69 34.23 33.13 -18.24
N PRO A 70 35.41 32.70 -17.70
CA PRO A 70 36.24 31.51 -17.96
C PRO A 70 36.72 30.74 -16.68
N SER A 71 37.52 29.72 -16.97
CA SER A 71 38.40 28.86 -16.15
C SER A 71 39.21 29.48 -15.00
N ALA A 72 39.48 28.68 -13.96
CA ALA A 72 40.74 28.72 -13.21
C ALA A 72 41.11 27.30 -12.73
N ASP A 73 42.13 26.76 -13.37
CA ASP A 73 42.78 25.48 -13.13
C ASP A 73 44.14 25.80 -12.49
N THR A 74 44.46 25.28 -11.31
CA THR A 74 45.82 25.38 -10.74
C THR A 74 46.16 24.21 -9.80
N LYS A 75 46.87 23.23 -10.36
CA LYS A 75 48.08 22.53 -9.84
C LYS A 75 48.24 22.36 -8.31
N LYS A 76 48.41 21.11 -7.84
CA LYS A 76 49.74 20.56 -7.42
C LYS A 76 49.70 19.12 -6.85
N LYS A 77 50.60 18.30 -7.44
CA LYS A 77 51.54 17.30 -6.85
C LYS A 77 50.97 16.21 -5.92
N LYS A 78 50.95 14.93 -6.31
CA LYS A 78 52.08 13.96 -6.48
C LYS A 78 52.79 13.60 -5.17
N LYS A 79 52.52 12.41 -4.63
CA LYS A 79 53.56 11.53 -4.06
C LYS A 79 53.13 10.06 -4.10
N GLN A 80 53.98 9.32 -4.79
CA GLN A 80 53.96 7.89 -5.04
C GLN A 80 54.90 7.23 -4.02
N LYS A 81 54.55 6.02 -3.56
CA LYS A 81 55.54 5.09 -3.01
C LYS A 81 55.19 3.69 -3.48
N GLN A 82 56.05 3.17 -4.35
CA GLN A 82 56.16 1.76 -4.71
C GLN A 82 56.68 0.95 -3.52
N LEU A 83 56.29 -0.32 -3.48
CA LEU A 83 57.20 -1.42 -3.17
C LEU A 83 56.86 -2.58 -4.13
N ASP A 84 57.84 -2.91 -4.96
CA ASP A 84 57.93 -4.16 -5.74
C ASP A 84 58.05 -5.34 -4.75
N GLY A 85 57.57 -6.55 -4.96
CA GLY A 85 57.54 -7.41 -6.14
C GLY A 85 58.09 -8.76 -5.67
N PHE A 86 57.35 -9.88 -5.79
CA PHE A 86 57.93 -11.21 -5.63
C PHE A 86 57.08 -12.31 -6.29
N PHE A 87 57.69 -12.98 -7.28
CA PHE A 87 57.49 -14.36 -7.74
C PHE A 87 56.19 -14.82 -8.43
N ARG A 88 56.37 -15.15 -9.72
CA ARG A 88 55.74 -16.25 -10.51
C ARG A 88 56.92 -17.17 -10.93
N PRO A 89 56.77 -18.38 -11.50
CA PRO A 89 55.57 -19.17 -11.84
C PRO A 89 55.68 -20.69 -11.51
N SER A 90 54.59 -21.45 -11.67
CA SER A 90 54.65 -22.72 -12.44
C SER A 90 53.26 -23.29 -12.75
N SER A 91 53.15 -23.76 -13.98
CA SER A 91 52.15 -24.72 -14.48
C SER A 91 52.25 -26.06 -13.76
N SER A 92 51.12 -26.72 -13.52
CA SER A 92 51.01 -28.18 -13.48
C SER A 92 49.55 -28.58 -13.66
N ALA A 93 49.32 -29.45 -14.64
CA ALA A 93 48.07 -30.13 -14.91
C ALA A 93 47.62 -30.96 -13.72
N VAL A 94 46.31 -30.98 -13.45
CA VAL A 94 45.68 -32.04 -12.68
C VAL A 94 44.38 -32.47 -13.35
N THR A 95 44.41 -33.76 -13.65
CA THR A 95 43.45 -34.71 -14.17
C THR A 95 42.03 -34.56 -13.61
N ALA A 96 41.06 -34.85 -14.47
CA ALA A 96 39.66 -35.03 -14.12
C ALA A 96 39.47 -35.96 -12.90
N SER A 97 38.65 -35.51 -11.96
CA SER A 97 37.93 -36.40 -11.05
C SER A 97 36.49 -35.90 -10.96
N SER A 98 35.64 -36.58 -11.72
CA SER A 98 34.19 -36.50 -11.67
C SER A 98 33.72 -36.90 -10.27
N THR A 99 33.44 -35.91 -9.43
CA THR A 99 32.53 -36.08 -8.31
C THR A 99 31.26 -35.34 -8.68
N ALA A 100 30.27 -36.11 -9.12
CA ALA A 100 28.90 -35.67 -9.25
C ALA A 100 28.42 -35.26 -7.85
N THR A 101 28.59 -33.98 -7.53
CA THR A 101 27.89 -33.37 -6.41
C THR A 101 26.44 -33.30 -6.82
N SER A 102 25.63 -34.11 -6.14
CA SER A 102 24.17 -34.14 -6.21
C SER A 102 23.61 -32.74 -6.43
N ASP A 103 22.99 -32.56 -7.60
CA ASP A 103 22.13 -31.43 -7.92
C ASP A 103 21.02 -31.39 -6.86
N PHE A 104 21.23 -30.56 -5.83
CA PHE A 104 20.16 -30.15 -4.95
C PHE A 104 19.21 -29.34 -5.83
N ASP A 105 18.05 -29.93 -6.10
CA ASP A 105 16.91 -29.32 -6.76
C ASP A 105 16.43 -28.14 -5.88
N GLU A 106 17.11 -26.99 -5.98
CA GLU A 106 16.63 -25.74 -5.41
C GLU A 106 15.32 -25.43 -6.10
N ASN A 107 14.20 -25.59 -5.38
CA ASN A 107 12.90 -25.15 -5.85
C ASN A 107 13.01 -23.69 -6.33
N PRO A 108 12.90 -23.40 -7.63
CA PRO A 108 13.19 -22.07 -8.18
C PRO A 108 12.27 -20.97 -7.59
N ALA A 109 11.14 -21.34 -6.97
CA ALA A 109 10.26 -20.42 -6.28
C ALA A 109 10.80 -19.90 -4.92
N SER A 110 11.73 -20.61 -4.25
CA SER A 110 12.37 -20.08 -3.03
C SER A 110 13.41 -18.99 -3.30
N LYS A 111 13.74 -18.76 -4.59
CA LYS A 111 14.69 -17.74 -5.03
C LYS A 111 14.17 -16.31 -4.86
N PHE A 112 12.86 -16.12 -5.00
CA PHE A 112 12.26 -14.79 -5.07
C PHE A 112 11.84 -14.27 -3.71
N LYS A 113 12.15 -13.00 -3.43
CA LYS A 113 11.52 -12.25 -2.34
C LYS A 113 10.39 -11.40 -2.93
N VAL A 114 9.15 -11.80 -2.65
CA VAL A 114 7.96 -11.08 -3.13
C VAL A 114 7.53 -10.02 -2.11
N PHE A 115 7.27 -8.82 -2.62
CA PHE A 115 6.62 -7.72 -1.93
C PHE A 115 5.28 -7.44 -2.61
N CYS A 116 4.24 -7.27 -1.80
CA CYS A 116 2.90 -6.89 -2.24
C CYS A 116 2.56 -5.52 -1.69
N ASP A 117 2.12 -4.58 -2.52
CA ASP A 117 1.51 -3.35 -2.01
C ASP A 117 0.16 -3.66 -1.34
N LEU A 118 -0.34 -2.69 -0.60
CA LEU A 118 -1.58 -2.77 0.14
C LEU A 118 -2.70 -1.97 -0.55
N ASP A 119 -2.61 -0.64 -0.54
CA ASP A 119 -3.61 0.25 -1.13
C ASP A 119 -3.58 0.07 -2.65
N GLY A 120 -4.73 -0.17 -3.29
CA GLY A 120 -4.81 -0.38 -4.74
C GLY A 120 -4.41 -1.77 -5.23
N VAL A 121 -3.94 -2.67 -4.34
CA VAL A 121 -3.63 -4.07 -4.66
C VAL A 121 -4.44 -5.05 -3.83
N LEU A 122 -4.40 -4.93 -2.50
CA LEU A 122 -5.23 -5.75 -1.60
C LEU A 122 -6.44 -4.98 -1.08
N VAL A 123 -6.29 -3.67 -0.93
CA VAL A 123 -7.23 -2.79 -0.24
C VAL A 123 -7.82 -1.78 -1.22
N ASP A 124 -9.13 -1.61 -1.16
CA ASP A 124 -9.86 -0.66 -1.99
C ASP A 124 -9.82 0.74 -1.35
N PHE A 125 -8.67 1.40 -1.49
CA PHE A 125 -8.43 2.78 -1.03
C PHE A 125 -9.44 3.75 -1.64
N ASP A 126 -9.73 3.55 -2.92
CA ASP A 126 -10.58 4.39 -3.76
C ASP A 126 -12.01 4.45 -3.25
N SER A 127 -12.60 3.29 -2.92
CA SER A 127 -13.93 3.22 -2.29
C SER A 127 -13.96 3.90 -0.92
N GLY A 128 -12.91 3.72 -0.12
CA GLY A 128 -12.78 4.37 1.19
C GLY A 128 -12.76 5.89 1.07
N VAL A 129 -12.02 6.42 0.09
CA VAL A 129 -12.01 7.87 -0.19
C VAL A 129 -13.38 8.36 -0.60
N ARG A 130 -14.06 7.65 -1.52
CA ARG A 130 -15.42 8.00 -1.94
C ARG A 130 -16.40 8.00 -0.77
N GLN A 131 -16.30 7.05 0.15
CA GLN A 131 -17.11 7.02 1.36
C GLN A 131 -16.82 8.21 2.27
N LEU A 132 -15.54 8.58 2.42
CA LEU A 132 -15.12 9.69 3.29
C LEU A 132 -15.48 11.08 2.74
N LEU A 133 -15.53 11.22 1.41
CA LEU A 133 -15.61 12.50 0.70
C LEU A 133 -16.90 12.66 -0.13
N ASP A 134 -17.98 12.03 0.31
CA ASP A 134 -19.33 12.17 -0.25
C ASP A 134 -19.38 11.81 -1.75
N GLY A 135 -18.76 10.69 -2.11
CA GLY A 135 -18.73 10.12 -3.46
C GLY A 135 -17.55 10.57 -4.33
N ARG A 136 -16.77 11.57 -3.91
CA ARG A 136 -15.59 12.04 -4.66
C ARG A 136 -14.40 11.09 -4.48
N GLY A 137 -13.76 10.73 -5.59
CA GLY A 137 -12.55 9.93 -5.61
C GLY A 137 -11.29 10.73 -5.26
N PRO A 138 -10.13 10.07 -5.13
CA PRO A 138 -8.88 10.73 -4.79
C PRO A 138 -8.42 11.74 -5.85
N ASP A 139 -8.75 11.52 -7.12
CA ASP A 139 -8.41 12.43 -8.23
C ASP A 139 -9.35 13.65 -8.34
N ASP A 140 -10.48 13.62 -7.64
CA ASP A 140 -11.49 14.70 -7.66
C ASP A 140 -11.21 15.81 -6.63
N VAL A 141 -10.18 15.63 -5.79
CA VAL A 141 -9.87 16.52 -4.66
C VAL A 141 -8.39 16.88 -4.60
N SER A 142 -8.07 18.01 -3.97
CA SER A 142 -6.66 18.37 -3.76
C SER A 142 -5.99 17.40 -2.77
N PRO A 143 -4.69 17.09 -2.95
CA PRO A 143 -3.97 16.23 -2.01
C PRO A 143 -4.04 16.73 -0.56
N GLY A 144 -4.00 18.05 -0.35
CA GLY A 144 -4.10 18.63 0.99
C GLY A 144 -5.46 18.34 1.68
N LEU A 145 -6.57 18.45 0.93
CA LEU A 145 -7.89 18.12 1.44
C LEU A 145 -8.01 16.62 1.73
N LEU A 146 -7.59 15.77 0.78
CA LEU A 146 -7.61 14.32 0.90
C LEU A 146 -6.89 13.86 2.17
N TRP A 147 -5.60 14.21 2.30
CA TRP A 147 -4.79 13.79 3.43
C TRP A 147 -5.24 14.44 4.75
N GLY A 148 -5.75 15.67 4.70
CA GLY A 148 -6.31 16.35 5.86
C GLY A 148 -7.55 15.64 6.42
N ARG A 149 -8.41 15.10 5.55
CA ARG A 149 -9.61 14.34 5.95
C ARG A 149 -9.26 12.94 6.43
N ILE A 150 -8.39 12.22 5.72
CA ILE A 150 -7.91 10.89 6.13
C ILE A 150 -7.31 10.94 7.54
N ALA A 151 -6.47 11.95 7.83
CA ALA A 151 -5.79 12.10 9.11
C ALA A 151 -6.74 12.30 10.33
N GLN A 152 -8.01 12.61 10.11
CA GLN A 152 -9.02 12.82 11.16
C GLN A 152 -9.82 11.55 11.50
N THR A 153 -9.51 10.43 10.85
CA THR A 153 -10.31 9.20 10.94
C THR A 153 -9.42 7.97 11.12
N ASP A 154 -10.05 6.81 11.30
CA ASP A 154 -9.39 5.49 11.38
C ASP A 154 -9.36 4.85 9.99
N PHE A 155 -9.01 5.65 8.98
CA PHE A 155 -9.28 5.39 7.57
C PHE A 155 -8.81 4.01 7.14
N TYR A 156 -7.51 3.70 7.32
CA TYR A 156 -6.91 2.48 6.78
C TYR A 156 -7.37 1.22 7.52
N THR A 157 -7.77 1.36 8.78
CA THR A 157 -8.24 0.21 9.59
C THR A 157 -9.51 -0.40 9.01
N ASN A 158 -10.38 0.41 8.39
CA ASN A 158 -11.73 0.01 7.99
C ASN A 158 -11.91 -0.20 6.49
N LEU A 159 -10.84 -0.09 5.70
CA LEU A 159 -10.94 -0.24 4.26
C LEU A 159 -11.34 -1.69 3.88
N PRO A 160 -12.21 -1.86 2.88
CA PRO A 160 -12.55 -3.18 2.38
C PRO A 160 -11.42 -3.75 1.52
N TRP A 161 -11.44 -5.06 1.34
CA TRP A 161 -10.65 -5.72 0.30
C TRP A 161 -11.08 -5.22 -1.09
N LEU A 162 -10.15 -5.17 -2.04
CA LEU A 162 -10.52 -5.14 -3.46
C LEU A 162 -11.26 -6.45 -3.83
N PRO A 163 -12.23 -6.41 -4.77
CA PRO A 163 -13.12 -7.55 -5.05
C PRO A 163 -12.41 -8.87 -5.36
N ASP A 164 -11.28 -8.83 -6.06
CA ASP A 164 -10.49 -10.00 -6.49
C ASP A 164 -9.18 -10.18 -5.69
N ALA A 165 -8.85 -9.25 -4.80
CA ALA A 165 -7.60 -9.29 -4.04
C ALA A 165 -7.44 -10.52 -3.14
N LYS A 166 -8.54 -11.07 -2.62
CA LYS A 166 -8.48 -12.33 -1.86
C LYS A 166 -8.02 -13.49 -2.72
N VAL A 167 -8.40 -13.52 -4.00
CA VAL A 167 -7.92 -14.55 -4.95
C VAL A 167 -6.41 -14.43 -5.12
N LEU A 168 -5.89 -13.21 -5.31
CA LEU A 168 -4.45 -12.97 -5.38
C LEU A 168 -3.75 -13.40 -4.09
N TRP A 169 -4.23 -12.96 -2.93
CA TRP A 169 -3.60 -13.26 -1.64
C TRP A 169 -3.54 -14.76 -1.34
N GLU A 170 -4.62 -15.50 -1.61
CA GLU A 170 -4.61 -16.97 -1.45
C GLU A 170 -3.58 -17.64 -2.35
N GLN A 171 -3.34 -17.14 -3.57
CA GLN A 171 -2.24 -17.66 -4.40
C GLN A 171 -0.87 -17.30 -3.83
N LEU A 172 -0.65 -16.06 -3.37
CA LEU A 172 0.64 -15.65 -2.82
C LEU A 172 1.02 -16.40 -1.55
N LYS A 173 0.06 -16.82 -0.73
CA LYS A 173 0.30 -17.66 0.45
C LYS A 173 0.89 -19.05 0.13
N THR A 174 0.77 -19.51 -1.11
CA THR A 174 1.34 -20.79 -1.56
C THR A 174 2.84 -20.74 -1.87
N LEU A 175 3.44 -19.54 -1.85
CA LEU A 175 4.86 -19.37 -2.08
C LEU A 175 5.69 -20.05 -0.97
N PRO A 176 6.88 -20.60 -1.28
CA PRO A 176 7.76 -21.18 -0.26
C PRO A 176 8.18 -20.18 0.82
N VAL A 177 8.30 -18.91 0.45
CA VAL A 177 8.52 -17.78 1.35
C VAL A 177 7.33 -16.85 1.23
N LEU A 178 6.65 -16.59 2.34
CA LEU A 178 5.51 -15.68 2.36
C LEU A 178 5.92 -14.28 1.86
N PRO A 179 5.04 -13.59 1.10
CA PRO A 179 5.31 -12.23 0.65
C PRO A 179 5.35 -11.27 1.84
N ASP A 180 6.20 -10.25 1.79
CA ASP A 180 6.09 -9.12 2.71
C ASP A 180 5.10 -8.09 2.14
N ILE A 181 4.38 -7.38 3.01
CA ILE A 181 3.62 -6.20 2.59
C ILE A 181 4.60 -5.02 2.54
N LEU A 182 4.69 -4.33 1.40
CA LEU A 182 5.50 -3.12 1.25
C LEU A 182 4.60 -1.96 0.88
N THR A 183 4.23 -1.14 1.87
CA THR A 183 3.20 -0.12 1.71
C THR A 183 3.70 1.29 2.00
N GLY A 184 3.23 2.23 1.18
CA GLY A 184 3.46 3.65 1.38
C GLY A 184 2.64 4.21 2.54
N VAL A 185 3.20 5.17 3.28
CA VAL A 185 2.45 5.91 4.31
C VAL A 185 2.47 7.42 4.06
N PRO A 186 1.38 8.13 4.35
CA PRO A 186 1.40 9.59 4.40
C PRO A 186 2.25 10.07 5.59
N ARG A 187 2.47 11.38 5.68
CA ARG A 187 3.27 11.98 6.78
C ARG A 187 2.66 11.77 8.17
N HIS A 188 1.39 11.38 8.25
CA HIS A 188 0.69 11.15 9.48
C HIS A 188 1.13 9.82 10.13
N LYS A 189 1.50 9.86 11.42
CA LYS A 189 2.10 8.71 12.12
C LYS A 189 1.15 7.50 12.22
N ARG A 190 -0.12 7.76 12.52
CA ARG A 190 -1.13 6.71 12.79
C ARG A 190 -1.36 5.76 11.61
N SER A 191 -1.18 6.25 10.38
CA SER A 191 -1.42 5.45 9.17
C SER A 191 -0.55 4.19 9.13
N LYS A 192 0.63 4.21 9.76
CA LYS A 192 1.51 3.05 9.90
C LYS A 192 0.85 1.95 10.75
N GLU A 193 0.29 2.36 11.89
CA GLU A 193 -0.36 1.47 12.86
C GLU A 193 -1.68 0.93 12.30
N GLU A 194 -2.48 1.76 11.64
CA GLU A 194 -3.76 1.35 11.03
C GLU A 194 -3.55 0.31 9.92
N LYS A 195 -2.57 0.52 9.04
CA LYS A 195 -2.23 -0.46 8.00
C LYS A 195 -1.75 -1.78 8.59
N PHE A 196 -0.91 -1.71 9.63
CA PHE A 196 -0.50 -2.92 10.34
C PHE A 196 -1.69 -3.63 10.99
N ALA A 197 -2.60 -2.90 11.62
CA ALA A 197 -3.80 -3.44 12.23
C ALA A 197 -4.72 -4.11 11.21
N TRP A 198 -4.89 -3.51 10.02
CA TRP A 198 -5.62 -4.10 8.90
C TRP A 198 -4.98 -5.43 8.49
N CYS A 199 -3.67 -5.45 8.23
CA CYS A 199 -2.96 -6.67 7.83
C CYS A 199 -3.09 -7.78 8.87
N LYS A 200 -2.98 -7.44 10.16
CA LYS A 200 -3.10 -8.38 11.27
C LYS A 200 -4.49 -9.02 11.35
N ARG A 201 -5.54 -8.26 11.03
CA ARG A 201 -6.92 -8.73 11.06
C ARG A 201 -7.27 -9.58 9.84
N GLU A 202 -6.83 -9.17 8.66
CA GLU A 202 -7.39 -9.64 7.39
C GLU A 202 -6.57 -10.73 6.71
N LEU A 203 -5.23 -10.72 6.82
CA LEU A 203 -4.38 -11.60 5.98
C LEU A 203 -4.42 -13.08 6.39
N GLY A 204 -4.95 -13.41 7.57
CA GLY A 204 -5.05 -14.78 8.06
C GLY A 204 -3.70 -15.48 8.29
N VAL A 205 -2.64 -14.70 8.51
CA VAL A 205 -1.27 -15.18 8.78
C VAL A 205 -0.65 -14.35 9.91
N GLU A 206 0.41 -14.87 10.53
CA GLU A 206 1.18 -14.07 11.50
C GLU A 206 1.89 -12.92 10.78
N VAL A 207 1.79 -11.71 11.36
CA VAL A 207 2.38 -10.49 10.82
C VAL A 207 3.30 -9.82 11.82
N ASN A 208 4.33 -9.15 11.31
CA ASN A 208 5.28 -8.35 12.07
C ASN A 208 5.41 -6.95 11.46
N HIS A 209 5.42 -5.89 12.27
CA HIS A 209 5.58 -4.52 11.77
C HIS A 209 7.04 -4.09 11.72
N CYS A 210 7.46 -3.50 10.60
CA CYS A 210 8.75 -2.85 10.42
C CYS A 210 8.53 -1.47 9.78
N ASP A 211 8.83 -0.41 10.50
CA ASP A 211 8.68 0.96 10.02
C ASP A 211 10.01 1.47 9.47
N MET A 212 10.01 1.80 8.18
CA MET A 212 11.13 2.34 7.43
C MET A 212 10.92 3.82 7.02
N ALA A 213 9.78 4.43 7.37
CA ALA A 213 9.45 5.81 7.00
C ALA A 213 10.09 6.80 7.99
N GLY A 214 11.39 7.02 7.84
CA GLY A 214 12.22 7.87 8.70
C GLY A 214 12.07 9.36 8.47
N ALA A 215 12.81 10.15 9.26
CA ALA A 215 12.72 11.61 9.25
C ALA A 215 13.12 12.20 7.89
N LYS A 216 12.53 13.34 7.51
CA LYS A 216 12.88 14.07 6.27
C LYS A 216 12.83 13.19 5.00
N ALA A 217 11.92 12.22 4.97
CA ALA A 217 11.78 11.27 3.87
C ALA A 217 12.96 10.27 3.71
N SER A 218 13.69 9.95 4.79
CA SER A 218 14.70 8.87 4.81
C SER A 218 14.07 7.47 4.76
N HIS A 219 14.83 6.48 4.32
CA HIS A 219 14.46 5.05 4.32
C HIS A 219 15.38 4.29 5.29
N GLU A 220 15.04 4.35 6.57
CA GLU A 220 15.85 3.80 7.66
C GLU A 220 14.95 3.12 8.67
N ILE A 221 15.47 2.13 9.40
CA ILE A 221 14.69 1.44 10.43
C ILE A 221 14.35 2.46 11.52
N VAL A 222 13.06 2.81 11.60
CA VAL A 222 12.49 3.66 12.66
C VAL A 222 12.08 2.79 13.84
N THR A 223 11.31 1.73 13.57
CA THR A 223 10.87 0.76 14.58
C THR A 223 10.73 -0.64 13.99
N GLY A 224 10.84 -1.65 14.86
CA GLY A 224 10.66 -3.05 14.48
C GLY A 224 11.90 -3.68 13.84
N VAL A 225 11.90 -5.00 13.78
CA VAL A 225 12.96 -5.81 13.15
C VAL A 225 12.27 -6.84 12.28
N ARG A 226 12.79 -7.10 11.08
CA ARG A 226 12.23 -8.13 10.21
C ARG A 226 12.36 -9.51 10.82
N ARG A 227 11.32 -10.31 10.68
CA ARG A 227 11.26 -11.68 11.20
C ARG A 227 11.13 -12.67 10.04
N LYS A 228 11.75 -13.84 10.20
CA LYS A 228 11.60 -14.97 9.28
C LYS A 228 10.33 -15.74 9.60
N GLY A 229 9.73 -16.39 8.60
CA GLY A 229 8.55 -17.25 8.77
C GLY A 229 7.22 -16.52 8.97
N VAL A 230 7.22 -15.20 8.97
CA VAL A 230 6.01 -14.36 9.12
C VAL A 230 5.98 -13.31 8.01
N VAL A 231 4.81 -12.74 7.75
CA VAL A 231 4.69 -11.61 6.82
C VAL A 231 5.18 -10.33 7.52
N ASN A 232 6.21 -9.69 6.99
CA ASN A 232 6.59 -8.36 7.48
C ASN A 232 5.74 -7.30 6.78
N VAL A 233 5.03 -6.50 7.56
CA VAL A 233 4.37 -5.29 7.10
C VAL A 233 5.37 -4.16 7.19
N ILE A 234 5.95 -3.81 6.05
CA ILE A 234 6.99 -2.81 5.90
C ILE A 234 6.33 -1.49 5.47
N THR A 235 6.28 -0.52 6.39
CA THR A 235 5.78 0.83 6.09
C THR A 235 6.92 1.74 5.69
N CYS A 236 6.86 2.39 4.53
CA CYS A 236 7.90 3.31 4.06
C CYS A 236 7.30 4.52 3.34
N TRP A 237 8.12 5.51 2.97
CA TRP A 237 7.67 6.53 2.03
C TRP A 237 7.48 5.90 0.65
N SER A 238 6.35 6.11 -0.04
CA SER A 238 6.07 5.39 -1.30
C SER A 238 7.19 5.53 -2.34
N LYS A 239 7.76 6.73 -2.47
CA LYS A 239 8.89 6.99 -3.38
C LYS A 239 10.18 6.23 -3.03
N ASN A 240 10.29 5.75 -1.79
CA ASN A 240 11.46 5.05 -1.25
C ASN A 240 11.32 3.52 -1.33
N LYS A 241 10.21 2.98 -1.85
CA LYS A 241 10.05 1.53 -2.02
C LYS A 241 11.24 0.88 -2.73
N HIS A 242 11.84 1.56 -3.71
CA HIS A 242 13.01 1.07 -4.44
C HIS A 242 14.24 0.74 -3.57
N PHE A 243 14.37 1.26 -2.34
CA PHE A 243 15.45 0.85 -1.43
C PHE A 243 15.32 -0.61 -0.95
N GLU A 244 14.12 -1.19 -1.08
CA GLU A 244 13.90 -2.61 -0.85
C GLU A 244 14.23 -3.47 -2.07
N SER A 245 14.47 -2.86 -3.24
CA SER A 245 14.73 -3.58 -4.48
C SER A 245 16.18 -4.05 -4.58
N ARG A 246 16.36 -5.28 -5.06
CA ARG A 246 17.62 -5.89 -5.49
C ARG A 246 17.30 -7.07 -6.42
N GLU A 247 18.32 -7.77 -6.91
CA GLU A 247 18.13 -8.99 -7.69
C GLU A 247 17.20 -10.00 -6.98
N ASN A 248 16.31 -10.64 -7.75
CA ASN A 248 15.28 -11.58 -7.29
C ASN A 248 14.21 -11.00 -6.34
N HIS A 249 14.19 -9.68 -6.13
CA HIS A 249 13.07 -9.03 -5.44
C HIS A 249 11.97 -8.68 -6.45
N VAL A 250 10.73 -8.99 -6.10
CA VAL A 250 9.55 -8.74 -6.93
C VAL A 250 8.64 -7.78 -6.18
N LEU A 251 8.18 -6.70 -6.81
CA LEU A 251 7.15 -5.82 -6.27
C LEU A 251 5.89 -5.90 -7.13
N ILE A 252 4.77 -6.27 -6.49
CA ILE A 252 3.42 -6.18 -7.05
C ILE A 252 2.79 -4.89 -6.52
N ASP A 253 2.50 -3.95 -7.41
CA ASP A 253 2.09 -2.58 -7.04
C ASP A 253 1.28 -1.97 -8.19
N ASP A 254 0.19 -1.26 -7.87
CA ASP A 254 -0.68 -0.58 -8.83
C ASP A 254 -0.05 0.71 -9.38
N ARG A 255 0.94 1.26 -8.68
CA ARG A 255 1.50 2.56 -9.02
C ARG A 255 2.67 2.43 -10.01
N LEU A 256 2.34 2.40 -11.30
CA LEU A 256 3.32 2.26 -12.40
C LEU A 256 4.50 3.23 -12.35
N THR A 257 4.36 4.42 -11.75
CA THR A 257 5.45 5.39 -11.60
C THR A 257 6.64 4.86 -10.78
N LEU A 258 6.44 3.83 -9.96
CA LEU A 258 7.50 3.22 -9.14
C LEU A 258 8.37 2.22 -9.93
N LYS A 259 7.87 1.73 -11.06
CA LYS A 259 8.52 0.71 -11.88
C LYS A 259 9.97 1.04 -12.21
N LYS A 260 10.21 2.24 -12.72
CA LYS A 260 11.53 2.66 -13.20
C LYS A 260 12.60 2.57 -12.11
N ASP A 261 12.31 3.09 -10.92
CA ASP A 261 13.30 3.11 -9.83
C ASP A 261 13.46 1.73 -9.20
N TRP A 262 12.39 0.92 -9.16
CA TRP A 262 12.45 -0.47 -8.71
C TRP A 262 13.35 -1.32 -9.61
N GLU A 263 13.11 -1.28 -10.93
CA GLU A 263 13.87 -2.05 -11.92
C GLU A 263 15.32 -1.59 -12.05
N LYS A 264 15.57 -0.29 -11.89
CA LYS A 264 16.94 0.28 -11.87
C LYS A 264 17.81 -0.36 -10.78
N ASN A 265 17.21 -0.79 -9.67
CA ASN A 265 17.90 -1.46 -8.58
C ASN A 265 17.98 -2.99 -8.74
N GLY A 266 17.54 -3.54 -9.88
CA GLY A 266 17.68 -4.96 -10.23
C GLY A 266 16.49 -5.83 -9.86
N GLY A 267 15.45 -5.27 -9.23
CA GLY A 267 14.21 -5.98 -8.92
C GLY A 267 13.26 -6.07 -10.12
N MET A 268 12.31 -7.00 -10.04
CA MET A 268 11.21 -7.14 -10.99
C MET A 268 9.99 -6.37 -10.50
N PHE A 269 9.38 -5.56 -11.36
CA PHE A 269 8.13 -4.87 -11.06
C PHE A 269 6.98 -5.54 -11.83
N ILE A 270 5.90 -5.88 -11.12
CA ILE A 270 4.64 -6.37 -11.68
C ILE A 270 3.60 -5.29 -11.44
N HIS A 271 3.14 -4.67 -12.52
CA HIS A 271 2.07 -3.69 -12.45
C HIS A 271 0.76 -4.42 -12.18
N HIS A 272 0.15 -4.15 -11.03
CA HIS A 272 -1.13 -4.72 -10.66
C HIS A 272 -2.25 -3.95 -11.35
N ILE A 273 -3.10 -4.66 -12.09
CA ILE A 273 -4.35 -4.14 -12.67
C ILE A 273 -5.53 -4.94 -12.10
N ASP A 274 -5.37 -6.26 -12.06
CA ASP A 274 -6.28 -7.21 -11.44
C ASP A 274 -5.50 -8.46 -10.99
N ALA A 275 -6.17 -9.31 -10.21
CA ALA A 275 -5.61 -10.53 -9.66
C ALA A 275 -5.27 -11.55 -10.76
N GLU A 276 -6.11 -11.70 -11.78
CA GLU A 276 -5.92 -12.71 -12.84
C GLU A 276 -4.63 -12.46 -13.63
N GLN A 277 -4.45 -11.24 -14.11
CA GLN A 277 -3.25 -10.83 -14.84
C GLN A 277 -2.01 -10.94 -13.97
N THR A 278 -2.09 -10.49 -12.71
CA THR A 278 -0.96 -10.58 -11.76
C THR A 278 -0.54 -12.03 -11.56
N ILE A 279 -1.50 -12.93 -11.33
CA ILE A 279 -1.26 -14.37 -11.16
C ILE A 279 -0.68 -14.97 -12.44
N SER A 280 -1.16 -14.60 -13.63
CA SER A 280 -0.60 -15.07 -14.91
C SER A 280 0.87 -14.70 -15.03
N ILE A 281 1.20 -13.43 -14.80
CA ILE A 281 2.59 -12.93 -14.85
C ILE A 281 3.45 -13.67 -13.84
N LEU A 282 2.99 -13.87 -12.60
CA LEU A 282 3.73 -14.62 -11.59
C LEU A 282 4.05 -16.06 -12.03
N ARG A 283 3.12 -16.74 -12.72
CA ARG A 283 3.35 -18.08 -13.27
C ARG A 283 4.30 -18.10 -14.45
N GLU A 284 4.14 -17.15 -15.38
CA GLU A 284 5.01 -16.99 -16.55
C GLU A 284 6.47 -16.74 -16.13
N ARG A 285 6.67 -16.00 -15.04
CA ARG A 285 7.99 -15.70 -14.46
C ARG A 285 8.53 -16.81 -13.55
N GLY A 286 7.79 -17.91 -13.36
CA GLY A 286 8.20 -19.03 -12.51
C GLY A 286 8.22 -18.70 -11.01
N ILE A 287 7.54 -17.64 -10.59
CA ILE A 287 7.40 -17.26 -9.18
C ILE A 287 6.30 -18.10 -8.53
N LEU A 288 5.18 -18.27 -9.23
CA LEU A 288 4.14 -19.25 -8.87
C LEU A 288 4.27 -20.52 -9.73
N PRO A 289 3.88 -21.69 -9.21
CA PRO A 289 3.83 -22.93 -10.00
C PRO A 289 2.92 -22.78 -11.22
N LYS A 290 3.32 -23.38 -12.34
CA LYS A 290 2.44 -23.55 -13.51
C LYS A 290 1.30 -24.50 -13.12
N ARG A 291 0.08 -24.15 -13.54
CA ARG A 291 -1.09 -25.02 -13.40
C ARG A 291 -1.09 -26.10 -14.47
#